data_AF-A0A7V5PA57-F1
#
_entry.id   AF-A0A7V5PA57-F1
#
_cell.length_a   1.000
_cell.length_b   1.000
_cell.length_c   1.000
_cell.angle_alpha   90.00
_cell.angle_beta   90.00
_cell.angle_gamma   90.00
#
_symmetry.space_group_name_H-M   'P 1'
#
loop_
_entity.id
_entity.type
_entity.pdbx_description
1 polymer ?
#
loop_
_entity_poly.entity_id
_entity_poly.type
_entity_poly.pdbx_seq_one_letter_code
_entity_poly.pdbx_strand_id
1 'polypeptide(L)'
;MTAFLAYFVSLLFRALSLAVLIRVFLTWIPINPYNRFVQLLYQITEPILRPFRRIIPPIGMVDISPIVALLVLQLVEQIVMRIIYSLV
;
A
#
# COMPACT_ATOMS: atom_id res chain seq x y z
N MET A 1 17.54 19.36 6.07
CA MET A 1 16.16 19.43 5.53
C MET A 1 15.84 18.24 4.64
N THR A 2 16.68 17.94 3.65
CA THR A 2 16.48 16.83 2.68
C THR A 2 16.46 15.45 3.32
N ALA A 3 17.36 15.18 4.28
CA ALA A 3 17.36 13.92 5.03
C ALA A 3 16.06 13.69 5.82
N PHE A 4 15.50 14.75 6.42
CA PHE A 4 14.21 14.67 7.12
C PHE A 4 13.07 14.34 6.15
N LEU A 5 13.02 15.03 5.01
CA LEU A 5 12.03 14.77 3.96
C LEU A 5 12.12 13.33 3.43
N ALA A 6 13.33 12.87 3.13
CA ALA A 6 13.60 11.51 2.66
C ALA A 6 13.15 10.45 3.69
N TYR A 7 13.43 10.67 4.98
CA TYR A 7 12.98 9.79 6.06
C TYR A 7 11.45 9.76 6.16
N PHE A 8 10.81 10.93 6.16
CA PHE A 8 9.35 11.03 6.23
C PHE A 8 8.67 10.32 5.05
N VAL A 9 9.20 10.50 3.84
CA VAL A 9 8.69 9.84 2.63
C VAL A 9 8.83 8.33 2.74
N SER A 10 10.02 7.82 3.08
CA SER A 10 10.18 6.37 3.24
C SER A 10 9.30 5.80 4.35
N LEU A 11 9.12 6.52 5.46
CA LEU A 11 8.19 6.10 6.52
C LEU A 11 6.76 5.97 6.00
N LEU A 12 6.29 6.92 5.18
CA LEU A 12 4.96 6.89 4.57
C LEU A 12 4.79 5.67 3.65
N PHE A 13 5.74 5.44 2.74
CA PHE A 13 5.68 4.29 1.81
C PHE A 13 5.70 2.95 2.55
N ARG A 14 6.53 2.82 3.61
CA ARG A 14 6.57 1.64 4.49
C ARG A 14 5.25 1.43 5.21
N ALA A 15 4.65 2.49 5.76
CA ALA A 15 3.36 2.42 6.45
C ALA A 15 2.24 1.97 5.50
N LEU A 16 2.18 2.51 4.28
CA LEU A 16 1.21 2.11 3.26
C LEU A 16 1.41 0.66 2.81
N SER A 17 2.66 0.25 2.59
CA SER A 17 3.00 -1.13 2.23
C SER A 17 2.59 -2.11 3.33
N LEU A 18 2.87 -1.76 4.60
CA LEU A 18 2.44 -2.54 5.75
C LEU A 18 0.91 -2.61 5.86
N ALA A 19 0.20 -1.51 5.62
CA ALA A 19 -1.26 -1.50 5.63
C ALA A 19 -1.85 -2.45 4.56
N VAL A 20 -1.28 -2.45 3.34
CA VAL A 20 -1.66 -3.39 2.28
C VAL A 20 -1.38 -4.82 2.70
N LEU A 21 -0.21 -5.11 3.28
CA LEU A 21 0.12 -6.44 3.80
C LEU A 21 -0.85 -6.90 4.89
N ILE A 22 -1.13 -6.05 5.89
CA ILE A 22 -2.09 -6.36 6.95
C ILE A 22 -3.45 -6.67 6.33
N ARG A 23 -3.89 -5.92 5.31
CA ARG A 23 -5.16 -6.18 4.65
C ARG A 23 -5.23 -7.57 4.02
N VAL A 24 -4.13 -8.04 3.41
CA VAL A 24 -4.03 -9.40 2.87
C VAL A 24 -4.18 -10.42 3.99
N PHE A 25 -3.42 -10.29 5.08
CA PHE A 25 -3.51 -11.21 6.21
C PHE A 25 -4.91 -11.22 6.85
N LEU A 26 -5.57 -10.06 6.95
CA LEU A 26 -6.93 -9.96 7.47
C LEU A 26 -7.96 -10.71 6.61
N THR A 27 -7.68 -11.01 5.33
CA THR A 27 -8.61 -11.83 4.53
C THR A 27 -8.64 -13.29 4.95
N TRP A 28 -7.59 -13.79 5.61
CA TRP A 28 -7.52 -15.16 6.13
C TRP A 28 -8.02 -15.29 7.56
N ILE A 29 -8.25 -14.18 8.24
CA ILE A 29 -8.71 -14.16 9.63
C ILE A 29 -10.19 -13.76 9.64
N PRO A 30 -11.08 -14.55 10.26
CA PRO A 30 -12.50 -14.21 10.36
C PRO A 30 -12.69 -13.07 11.39
N ILE A 31 -12.48 -11.83 10.97
CA ILE A 31 -12.72 -10.62 11.78
C ILE A 31 -14.00 -9.93 11.30
N ASN A 32 -14.74 -9.35 12.25
CA ASN A 32 -15.94 -8.57 11.96
C ASN A 32 -15.63 -7.37 11.02
N PRO A 33 -16.23 -7.30 9.81
CA PRO A 33 -16.04 -6.19 8.87
C PRO A 33 -16.48 -4.83 9.40
N TYR A 34 -17.36 -4.80 10.41
CA TYR A 34 -17.84 -3.57 11.07
C TYR A 34 -16.87 -3.04 12.13
N ASN A 35 -15.76 -3.73 12.38
CA ASN A 35 -14.71 -3.24 13.27
C ASN A 35 -14.08 -1.95 12.70
N ARG A 36 -14.00 -0.90 13.52
CA ARG A 36 -13.47 0.41 13.10
C ARG A 36 -12.05 0.34 12.54
N PHE A 37 -11.18 -0.52 13.08
CA PHE A 37 -9.82 -0.70 12.59
C PHE A 37 -9.80 -1.35 11.20
N VAL A 38 -10.68 -2.32 10.96
CA VAL A 38 -10.82 -2.95 9.64
C VAL A 38 -11.32 -1.93 8.63
N GLN A 39 -12.36 -1.17 8.96
CA GLN A 39 -12.89 -0.13 8.07
C GLN A 39 -11.83 0.92 7.74
N LEU A 40 -11.07 1.39 8.74
CA LEU A 40 -9.98 2.34 8.54
C LEU A 40 -8.91 1.78 7.61
N LEU A 41 -8.51 0.52 7.81
CA LEU A 41 -7.53 -0.12 6.95
C LEU A 41 -8.02 -0.21 5.50
N TYR A 42 -9.28 -0.57 5.30
CA TYR A 42 -9.89 -0.60 3.97
C TYR A 42 -9.93 0.79 3.36
N GLN A 43 -10.30 1.83 4.10
CA GLN A 43 -10.32 3.22 3.60
C GLN A 43 -8.93 3.70 3.16
N ILE A 44 -7.87 3.35 3.89
CA ILE A 44 -6.49 3.74 3.56
C ILE A 44 -5.99 2.97 2.33
N THR A 45 -6.25 1.67 2.26
CA THR A 45 -5.68 0.79 1.23
C THR A 45 -6.52 0.73 -0.05
N GLU A 46 -7.82 1.00 -0.02
CA GLU A 46 -8.70 0.91 -1.19
C GLU A 46 -8.33 1.86 -2.34
N PRO A 47 -7.96 3.14 -2.10
CA PRO A 47 -7.48 4.01 -3.17
C PRO A 47 -6.24 3.45 -3.90
N ILE A 48 -5.41 2.68 -3.19
CA ILE A 48 -4.23 2.03 -3.74
C ILE A 48 -4.63 0.76 -4.51
N LEU A 49 -5.47 -0.10 -3.93
CA LEU A 49 -5.80 -1.40 -4.52
C LEU A 49 -6.83 -1.33 -5.66
N ARG A 50 -7.81 -0.41 -5.57
CA ARG A 50 -8.93 -0.30 -6.52
C ARG A 50 -8.50 -0.11 -7.97
N PRO A 51 -7.50 0.74 -8.32
CA PRO A 51 -7.00 0.83 -9.69
C PRO A 51 -6.45 -0.49 -10.20
N PHE A 52 -5.68 -1.23 -9.39
CA PHE A 52 -5.11 -2.51 -9.78
C PHE A 52 -6.17 -3.58 -9.98
N ARG A 53 -7.21 -3.64 -9.14
CA ARG A 53 -8.35 -4.56 -9.34
C ARG A 53 -9.13 -4.32 -10.63
N ARG A 54 -9.13 -3.08 -11.13
CA ARG A 54 -9.78 -2.76 -12.41
C ARG A 54 -8.98 -3.27 -13.61
N ILE A 55 -7.65 -3.35 -13.47
CA ILE A 55 -6.74 -3.79 -14.54
C ILE A 55 -6.56 -5.31 -14.47
N ILE A 56 -6.40 -5.84 -13.26
CA ILE A 56 -6.15 -7.25 -12.97
C ILE A 56 -7.27 -7.71 -12.03
N PRO A 57 -8.39 -8.22 -12.58
CA PRO A 57 -9.47 -8.72 -11.75
C PRO A 57 -9.01 -9.93 -10.91
N PRO A 58 -9.67 -10.20 -9.77
CA PRO A 58 -9.34 -11.35 -8.93
C PRO A 58 -9.41 -12.67 -9.71
N ILE A 59 -8.50 -13.58 -9.40
CA ILE A 59 -8.49 -14.93 -9.98
C ILE A 59 -9.22 -15.84 -8.99
N GLY A 60 -10.50 -16.13 -9.27
CA GLY A 60 -11.36 -16.84 -8.33
C GLY A 60 -11.61 -16.00 -7.07
N MET A 61 -11.27 -16.55 -5.90
CA MET A 61 -11.40 -15.84 -4.60
C MET A 61 -10.12 -15.11 -4.18
N VAL A 62 -9.05 -15.21 -4.96
CA VAL A 62 -7.74 -14.64 -4.60
C VAL A 62 -7.56 -13.29 -5.30
N ASP A 63 -7.39 -12.26 -4.49
CA ASP A 63 -7.05 -10.92 -4.95
C ASP A 63 -5.54 -10.79 -5.13
N ILE A 64 -5.09 -10.72 -6.39
CA ILE A 64 -3.67 -10.55 -6.75
C ILE A 64 -3.26 -9.07 -6.73
N SER A 65 -4.23 -8.14 -6.69
CA SER A 65 -3.95 -6.70 -6.69
C SER A 65 -3.01 -6.21 -5.59
N PRO A 66 -2.96 -6.80 -4.37
CA PRO A 66 -2.02 -6.38 -3.32
C PRO A 66 -0.56 -6.62 -3.70
N ILE A 67 -0.26 -7.71 -4.40
CA ILE A 67 1.11 -8.02 -4.83
C ILE A 67 1.58 -6.96 -5.82
N VAL A 68 0.75 -6.67 -6.82
CA VAL A 68 1.06 -5.65 -7.84
C VAL A 68 1.14 -4.26 -7.21
N ALA A 69 0.24 -3.94 -6.29
CA ALA A 69 0.26 -2.67 -5.56
C ALA A 69 1.54 -2.48 -4.75
N LEU A 70 2.02 -3.53 -4.06
CA LEU A 70 3.27 -3.48 -3.30
C LEU A 70 4.48 -3.24 -4.21
N LEU A 71 4.54 -3.91 -5.36
CA LEU A 71 5.60 -3.69 -6.35
C LEU A 71 5.58 -2.25 -6.88
N VAL A 72 4.38 -1.73 -7.21
CA VAL A 72 4.25 -0.34 -7.69
C VAL A 72 4.60 0.65 -6.59
N LEU A 73 4.19 0.44 -5.34
CA LEU A 73 4.59 1.29 -4.21
C LEU A 73 6.11 1.34 -4.04
N GLN A 74 6.80 0.20 -4.15
CA GLN A 74 8.26 0.14 -4.07
C GLN A 74 8.93 0.90 -5.23
N LEU A 75 8.45 0.72 -6.46
CA LEU A 75 8.98 1.45 -7.61
C LEU A 75 8.76 2.95 -7.49
N VAL A 76 7.58 3.38 -7.04
CA VAL A 76 7.27 4.79 -6.82
C VAL A 76 8.15 5.36 -5.70
N GLU A 77 8.35 4.64 -4.59
CA GLU A 77 9.26 5.05 -3.52
C GLU A 77 10.66 5.29 -4.09
N GLN A 78 11.22 4.34 -4.85
CA GLN A 78 12.56 4.47 -5.44
C GLN A 78 12.67 5.70 -6.35
N ILE A 79 11.67 5.95 -7.20
CA ILE A 79 11.64 7.11 -8.09
C ILE A 79 11.58 8.41 -7.28
N VAL A 80 10.69 8.49 -6.29
CA VAL A 80 10.53 9.69 -5.45
C VAL A 80 11.80 9.95 -4.66
N MET A 81 12.42 8.93 -4.07
CA MET A 81 13.67 9.06 -3.32
C MET A 81 14.81 9.52 -4.23
N ARG A 82 14.91 8.98 -5.44
CA ARG A 82 15.90 9.44 -6.43
C ARG A 82 15.72 10.92 -6.78
N ILE A 83 14.48 11.36 -6.97
CA ILE A 83 14.17 12.78 -7.22
C ILE A 83 14.60 13.63 -6.02
N ILE A 84 14.23 13.25 -4.79
CA ILE A 84 14.58 13.99 -3.57
C ILE A 84 16.10 14.15 -3.45
N TYR A 85 16.88 13.08 -3.70
CA TYR A 85 18.34 13.15 -3.62
C TYR A 85 18.99 13.89 -4.79
N SER A 86 18.33 13.98 -5.94
CA SER A 86 18.83 14.75 -7.10
C SER A 86 18.69 16.27 -6.96
N LEU A 87 17.85 16.73 -6.02
CA LEU A 87 17.59 18.14 -5.75
C LEU A 87 18.54 18.73 -4.69
N VAL A 88 19.56 17.97 -4.30
CA VAL A 88 20.59 18.31 -3.29
C VAL A 88 21.92 18.42 -4.00
#